data_AF-A0A535J9B4-F1
#
_entry.id   AF-A0A535J9B4-F1
#
_cell.length_a   1.000
_cell.length_b   1.000
_cell.length_c   1.000
_cell.angle_alpha   90.00
_cell.angle_beta   90.00
_cell.angle_gamma   90.00
#
_symmetry.space_group_name_H-M   'P 1'
#
loop_
_entity.id
_entity.type
_entity.pdbx_description
1 polymer ?
#
loop_
_entity_poly.entity_id
_entity_poly.type
_entity_poly.pdbx_seq_one_letter_code
_entity_poly.pdbx_strand_id
1 'polypeptide(L)'
;MKILSRRNLYLFVLVVCFLSVVAWPVSAIVAEATFNVDVPPGQWKAVRVRNLPQGAVIGVEAQTNGAVAVAFVSQTEYRQFPSITRPLFKGQFDRKFSFSVTIASAGDYYLVFDNRAGIEARAISATVRGARGNLGGQELQGNATQGSIDEETLRKLQGQLDEFQRKLGQIFIFEPFPLEIKQCGAPKAFASGSGVVLCTEYAQMLYVTLKDENKTNDALLFTVFHELGHILLAQWKSPVFDNEEVADEFATATMILLGQKDRVRAKAEFFAKRPSEAEAIAKAFKDDRHPLSVQRARNIIRWANDPKLLRK
;
A
#
# COMPACT_ATOMS: atom_id res chain seq x y z
N MET A 1 -20.32 -17.15 24.66
CA MET A 1 -19.16 -16.38 24.14
C MET A 1 -19.33 -14.93 24.58
N LYS A 2 -18.61 -14.48 25.60
CA LYS A 2 -18.74 -13.10 26.12
C LYS A 2 -17.96 -12.16 25.20
N ILE A 3 -18.66 -11.25 24.55
CA ILE A 3 -18.09 -10.18 23.73
C ILE A 3 -17.31 -9.26 24.68
N LEU A 4 -16.01 -9.08 24.39
CA LEU A 4 -15.11 -8.24 25.18
C LEU A 4 -15.62 -6.80 25.18
N SER A 5 -15.76 -6.20 26.37
CA SER A 5 -16.30 -4.84 26.54
C SER A 5 -15.30 -3.75 26.12
N ARG A 6 -15.83 -2.53 25.88
CA ARG A 6 -15.13 -1.30 25.45
C ARG A 6 -13.77 -0.99 26.12
N ARG A 7 -13.44 -1.57 27.29
CA ARG A 7 -12.13 -1.39 27.95
C ARG A 7 -11.01 -2.30 27.40
N ASN A 8 -11.33 -3.36 26.67
CA ASN A 8 -10.33 -4.21 26.02
C ASN A 8 -10.03 -3.79 24.57
N LEU A 9 -10.69 -2.73 24.11
CA LEU A 9 -10.39 -2.00 22.87
C LEU A 9 -9.34 -0.88 23.11
N TYR A 10 -8.77 -0.76 24.31
CA TYR A 10 -7.56 0.05 24.53
C TYR A 10 -6.30 -0.59 23.96
N LEU A 11 -6.42 -1.80 23.40
CA LEU A 11 -5.39 -2.47 22.61
C LEU A 11 -5.05 -1.79 21.28
N PHE A 12 -5.63 -0.62 21.07
CA PHE A 12 -5.44 0.19 19.89
C PHE A 12 -4.27 1.18 19.99
N VAL A 13 -3.61 1.21 21.13
CA VAL A 13 -2.40 1.99 21.34
C VAL A 13 -1.20 1.08 21.14
N LEU A 14 -0.74 0.90 19.89
CA LEU A 14 0.68 0.97 19.49
C LEU A 14 0.97 0.44 18.07
N VAL A 15 0.34 1.04 17.06
CA VAL A 15 1.11 1.43 15.86
C VAL A 15 1.98 2.69 16.15
N VAL A 16 1.94 3.20 17.38
CA VAL A 16 2.79 4.31 17.88
C VAL A 16 4.28 3.89 18.09
N CYS A 17 4.62 2.59 18.05
CA CYS A 17 6.03 2.15 18.01
C CYS A 17 6.58 2.01 16.59
N PHE A 18 5.77 2.21 15.55
CA PHE A 18 6.25 2.12 14.17
C PHE A 18 7.12 3.32 13.74
N LEU A 19 7.01 4.49 14.40
CA LEU A 19 7.47 5.77 13.82
C LEU A 19 8.01 6.81 14.83
N SER A 20 8.04 6.53 16.13
CA SER A 20 8.33 7.51 17.20
C SER A 20 9.79 7.98 17.30
N VAL A 21 10.62 7.78 16.29
CA VAL A 21 11.97 8.42 16.21
C VAL A 21 11.98 9.63 15.28
N VAL A 22 10.89 9.98 14.56
CA VAL A 22 10.88 11.21 13.74
C VAL A 22 9.53 11.93 13.84
N ALA A 23 9.31 12.66 14.94
CA ALA A 23 8.10 13.47 15.14
C ALA A 23 8.27 14.88 14.55
N TRP A 24 7.66 15.17 13.39
CA TRP A 24 7.42 16.55 12.92
C TRP A 24 5.90 16.79 12.79
N PRO A 25 5.35 17.89 13.33
CA PRO A 25 3.93 18.17 13.23
C PRO A 25 3.63 18.87 11.89
N VAL A 26 2.81 18.27 11.03
CA VAL A 26 2.19 18.99 9.91
C VAL A 26 0.76 18.49 9.72
N SER A 27 -0.21 19.34 10.01
CA SER A 27 -1.61 19.15 9.62
C SER A 27 -1.71 19.20 8.09
N ALA A 28 -2.19 18.12 7.46
CA ALA A 28 -2.33 18.05 6.01
C ALA A 28 -3.77 18.39 5.58
N ILE A 29 -3.89 19.40 4.73
CA ILE A 29 -5.09 19.69 3.95
C ILE A 29 -4.98 18.89 2.66
N VAL A 30 -5.92 17.97 2.42
CA VAL A 30 -6.05 17.24 1.15
C VAL A 30 -6.92 18.08 0.22
N ALA A 31 -6.41 18.40 -0.96
CA ALA A 31 -7.16 19.07 -2.02
C ALA A 31 -7.51 18.04 -3.11
N GLU A 32 -8.78 17.95 -3.48
CA GLU A 32 -9.28 17.03 -4.51
C GLU A 32 -9.99 17.82 -5.62
N ALA A 33 -9.78 17.42 -6.88
CA ALA A 33 -10.49 17.96 -8.03
C ALA A 33 -10.75 16.86 -9.06
N THR A 34 -11.99 16.80 -9.56
CA THR A 34 -12.41 15.90 -10.64
C THR A 34 -12.74 16.70 -11.90
N PHE A 35 -12.38 16.17 -13.05
CA PHE A 35 -12.70 16.77 -14.35
C PHE A 35 -12.96 15.71 -15.41
N ASN A 36 -13.74 16.11 -16.41
CA ASN A 36 -14.01 15.32 -17.60
C ASN A 36 -13.42 16.04 -18.82
N VAL A 37 -12.71 15.32 -19.67
CA VAL A 37 -11.99 15.86 -20.82
C VAL A 37 -12.19 14.93 -22.01
N ASP A 38 -12.74 15.47 -23.10
CA ASP A 38 -12.72 14.79 -24.40
C ASP A 38 -11.47 15.18 -25.18
N VAL A 39 -10.65 14.21 -25.57
CA VAL A 39 -9.42 14.42 -26.36
C VAL A 39 -9.68 13.96 -27.80
N PRO A 40 -9.79 14.87 -28.77
CA PRO A 40 -9.99 14.50 -30.18
C PRO A 40 -8.82 13.66 -30.73
N PRO A 41 -9.04 12.91 -31.82
CA PRO A 41 -7.97 12.18 -32.48
C PRO A 41 -6.91 13.15 -33.02
N GLY A 42 -5.64 12.75 -32.99
CA GLY A 42 -4.54 13.61 -33.45
C GLY A 42 -4.18 14.76 -32.51
N GLN A 43 -4.80 14.86 -31.32
CA GLN A 43 -4.62 15.97 -30.38
C GLN A 43 -4.21 15.50 -28.98
N TRP A 44 -3.77 16.45 -28.15
CA TRP A 44 -3.61 16.27 -26.71
C TRP A 44 -4.34 17.39 -25.96
N LYS A 45 -4.74 17.11 -24.72
CA LYS A 45 -5.24 18.12 -23.78
C LYS A 45 -4.51 18.00 -22.46
N ALA A 46 -4.44 19.10 -21.72
CA ALA A 46 -3.77 19.15 -20.44
C ALA A 46 -4.61 19.83 -19.37
N VAL A 47 -4.52 19.31 -18.15
CA VAL A 47 -5.07 19.93 -16.96
C VAL A 47 -3.92 20.48 -16.12
N ARG A 48 -3.99 21.78 -15.82
CA ARG A 48 -2.99 22.47 -14.99
C ARG A 48 -3.33 22.30 -13.52
N VAL A 49 -2.41 21.70 -12.78
CA VAL A 49 -2.45 21.62 -11.32
C VAL A 49 -1.53 22.70 -10.78
N ARG A 50 -2.10 23.67 -10.06
CA ARG A 50 -1.40 24.91 -9.69
C ARG A 50 -0.79 24.86 -8.29
N ASN A 51 0.28 25.61 -8.09
CA ASN A 51 0.87 25.93 -6.79
C ASN A 51 1.18 24.69 -5.94
N LEU A 52 1.71 23.64 -6.56
CA LEU A 52 2.09 22.43 -5.85
C LEU A 52 3.37 22.69 -5.06
N PRO A 53 3.41 22.44 -3.74
CA PRO A 53 4.62 22.60 -2.95
C PRO A 53 5.61 21.46 -3.21
N GLN A 54 6.89 21.75 -3.03
CA GLN A 54 7.94 20.72 -3.01
C GLN A 54 7.62 19.66 -1.95
N GLY A 55 7.80 18.39 -2.29
CA GLY A 55 7.48 17.25 -1.43
C GLY A 55 5.99 16.90 -1.37
N ALA A 56 5.10 17.63 -2.04
CA ALA A 56 3.70 17.21 -2.17
C ALA A 56 3.60 15.86 -2.89
N VAL A 57 2.64 15.04 -2.49
CA VAL A 57 2.28 13.82 -3.22
C VAL A 57 0.99 14.09 -3.98
N ILE A 58 1.02 13.86 -5.28
CA ILE A 58 -0.14 13.97 -6.17
C ILE A 58 -0.54 12.58 -6.60
N GLY A 59 -1.73 12.16 -6.17
CA GLY A 59 -2.40 10.98 -6.71
C GLY A 59 -3.29 11.38 -7.89
N VAL A 60 -3.27 10.59 -8.94
CA VAL A 60 -4.15 10.71 -10.10
C VAL A 60 -4.84 9.38 -10.31
N GLU A 61 -6.16 9.41 -10.40
CA GLU A 61 -6.98 8.30 -10.88
C GLU A 61 -7.68 8.77 -12.16
N ALA A 62 -7.69 7.96 -13.22
CA ALA A 62 -8.51 8.26 -14.38
C ALA A 62 -9.11 7.04 -15.05
N GLN A 63 -10.16 7.29 -15.82
CA GLN A 63 -10.86 6.33 -16.64
C GLN A 63 -11.03 6.87 -18.05
N THR A 64 -11.03 5.99 -19.04
CA THR A 64 -11.22 6.35 -20.45
C THR A 64 -12.00 5.27 -21.21
N ASN A 65 -12.55 5.63 -22.37
CA ASN A 65 -13.25 4.73 -23.28
C ASN A 65 -12.34 4.10 -24.36
N GLY A 66 -11.03 4.32 -24.31
CA GLY A 66 -10.07 3.65 -25.19
C GLY A 66 -8.63 4.10 -24.95
N ALA A 67 -7.68 3.46 -25.64
CA ALA A 67 -6.25 3.72 -25.43
C ALA A 67 -5.87 5.21 -25.60
N VAL A 68 -5.21 5.76 -24.58
CA VAL A 68 -4.65 7.13 -24.57
C VAL A 68 -3.33 7.15 -23.78
N ALA A 69 -2.37 7.95 -24.25
CA ALA A 69 -1.13 8.16 -23.51
C ALA A 69 -1.34 9.23 -22.45
N VAL A 70 -0.64 9.11 -21.32
CA VAL A 70 -0.70 10.06 -20.21
C VAL A 70 0.71 10.47 -19.81
N ALA A 71 0.88 11.75 -19.47
CA ALA A 71 2.09 12.27 -18.88
C ALA A 71 1.78 13.25 -17.75
N PHE A 72 2.58 13.22 -16.69
CA PHE A 72 2.58 14.25 -15.66
C PHE A 72 3.93 14.97 -15.70
N VAL A 73 3.89 16.28 -15.95
CA VAL A 73 5.09 17.06 -16.28
C VAL A 73 5.10 18.40 -15.55
N SER A 74 6.30 18.94 -15.32
CA SER A 74 6.46 20.31 -14.84
C SER A 74 6.03 21.33 -15.90
N GLN A 75 5.82 22.59 -15.50
CA GLN A 75 5.54 23.67 -16.44
C GLN A 75 6.63 23.85 -17.52
N THR A 76 7.90 23.69 -17.16
CA THR A 76 9.03 23.81 -18.08
C THR A 76 8.97 22.75 -19.17
N GLU A 77 8.67 21.51 -18.79
CA GLU A 77 8.54 20.39 -19.71
C GLU A 77 7.27 20.48 -20.55
N TYR A 78 6.16 20.94 -19.99
CA TYR A 78 4.92 21.14 -20.74
C TYR A 78 5.11 22.08 -21.93
N ARG A 79 5.94 23.13 -21.80
CA ARG A 79 6.29 24.04 -22.90
C ARG A 79 7.04 23.36 -24.05
N GLN A 80 7.65 22.20 -23.79
CA GLN A 80 8.39 21.41 -24.78
C GLN A 80 7.59 20.21 -25.29
N PHE A 81 6.34 20.02 -24.83
CA PHE A 81 5.51 18.91 -25.25
C PHE A 81 5.22 19.00 -26.76
N PRO A 82 5.32 17.89 -27.53
CA PRO A 82 5.49 16.50 -27.10
C PRO A 82 6.93 16.01 -26.90
N SER A 83 7.93 16.83 -27.18
CA SER A 83 9.35 16.49 -27.18
C SER A 83 9.98 16.55 -25.78
N ILE A 84 9.30 15.98 -24.79
CA ILE A 84 9.76 15.94 -23.40
C ILE A 84 10.74 14.79 -23.16
N THR A 85 11.75 15.01 -22.32
CA THR A 85 12.80 14.03 -22.03
C THR A 85 12.67 13.34 -20.67
N ARG A 86 12.12 14.02 -19.64
CA ARG A 86 12.11 13.51 -18.25
C ARG A 86 10.80 13.75 -17.48
N PRO A 87 9.64 13.33 -18.03
CA PRO A 87 8.37 13.47 -17.30
C PRO A 87 8.43 12.85 -15.91
N LEU A 88 7.71 13.45 -14.94
CA LEU A 88 7.54 12.87 -13.60
C LEU A 88 6.80 11.53 -13.69
N PHE A 89 5.89 11.41 -14.66
CA PHE A 89 5.24 10.15 -15.00
C PHE A 89 4.90 10.12 -16.49
N LYS A 90 5.03 8.95 -17.12
CA LYS A 90 4.56 8.71 -18.49
C LYS A 90 4.08 7.28 -18.61
N GLY A 91 2.91 7.09 -19.23
CA GLY A 91 2.31 5.79 -19.44
C GLY A 91 1.25 5.80 -20.53
N GLN A 92 0.59 4.67 -20.71
CA GLN A 92 -0.55 4.49 -21.60
C GLN A 92 -1.58 3.61 -20.89
N PHE A 93 -2.86 3.91 -21.08
CA PHE A 93 -3.95 3.13 -20.49
C PHE A 93 -5.17 3.14 -21.42
N ASP A 94 -6.05 2.14 -21.29
CA ASP A 94 -7.22 1.94 -22.17
C ASP A 94 -8.57 1.88 -21.44
N ARG A 95 -8.56 1.70 -20.10
CA ARG A 95 -9.78 1.65 -19.27
C ARG A 95 -9.67 2.46 -18.00
N LYS A 96 -8.82 2.04 -17.06
CA LYS A 96 -8.59 2.73 -15.78
C LYS A 96 -7.09 2.73 -15.48
N PHE A 97 -6.60 3.80 -14.89
CA PHE A 97 -5.26 3.84 -14.32
C PHE A 97 -5.25 4.67 -13.02
N SER A 98 -4.22 4.44 -12.22
CA SER A 98 -3.85 5.33 -11.13
C SER A 98 -2.33 5.42 -11.00
N PHE A 99 -1.83 6.58 -10.61
CA PHE A 99 -0.43 6.75 -10.22
C PHE A 99 -0.31 7.80 -9.12
N SER A 100 0.84 7.81 -8.44
CA SER A 100 1.23 8.88 -7.53
C SER A 100 2.63 9.38 -7.84
N VAL A 101 2.85 10.69 -7.72
CA VAL A 101 4.17 11.31 -7.90
C VAL A 101 4.49 12.25 -6.75
N THR A 102 5.77 12.34 -6.40
CA THR A 102 6.28 13.34 -5.46
C THR A 102 6.82 14.56 -6.22
N ILE A 103 6.40 15.74 -5.81
CA ILE A 103 6.76 17.00 -6.44
C ILE A 103 8.19 17.39 -6.06
N ALA A 104 9.12 17.29 -7.01
CA ALA A 104 10.54 17.56 -6.78
C ALA A 104 10.84 19.05 -6.53
N SER A 105 10.11 19.95 -7.18
CA SER A 105 10.23 21.40 -7.01
C SER A 105 8.86 22.05 -6.98
N ALA A 106 8.68 23.04 -6.11
CA ALA A 106 7.42 23.76 -6.02
C ALA A 106 7.08 24.45 -7.36
N GLY A 107 5.80 24.48 -7.73
CA GLY A 107 5.35 25.13 -8.95
C GLY A 107 4.11 24.50 -9.57
N ASP A 108 3.91 24.79 -10.85
CA ASP A 108 2.78 24.28 -11.61
C ASP A 108 3.15 23.05 -12.43
N TYR A 109 2.19 22.12 -12.48
CA TYR A 109 2.33 20.86 -13.18
C TYR A 109 1.14 20.63 -14.11
N TYR A 110 1.35 19.78 -15.10
CA TYR A 110 0.38 19.49 -16.15
C TYR A 110 0.18 17.98 -16.25
N LEU A 111 -1.08 17.56 -16.11
CA LEU A 111 -1.53 16.23 -16.47
C LEU A 111 -1.99 16.27 -17.92
N VAL A 112 -1.22 15.63 -18.80
CA VAL A 112 -1.44 15.62 -20.24
C VAL A 112 -2.03 14.28 -20.65
N PHE A 113 -3.12 14.34 -21.42
CA PHE A 113 -3.71 13.20 -22.11
C PHE A 113 -3.46 13.36 -23.60
N ASP A 114 -2.75 12.42 -24.19
CA ASP A 114 -2.23 12.47 -25.55
C ASP A 114 -2.89 11.38 -26.40
N ASN A 115 -3.78 11.81 -27.30
CA ASN A 115 -4.51 10.98 -28.25
C ASN A 115 -4.01 11.20 -29.69
N ARG A 116 -2.76 11.65 -29.87
CA ARG A 116 -2.20 11.90 -31.21
C ARG A 116 -2.11 10.64 -32.08
N ALA A 117 -1.91 9.48 -31.46
CA ALA A 117 -1.87 8.19 -32.15
C ALA A 117 -3.27 7.57 -32.37
N GLY A 118 -4.33 8.15 -31.78
CA GLY A 118 -5.69 7.64 -31.88
C GLY A 118 -6.44 8.17 -33.10
N ILE A 119 -7.37 7.35 -33.58
CA ILE A 119 -8.26 7.68 -34.72
C ILE A 119 -9.67 8.09 -34.28
N GLU A 120 -10.00 7.91 -33.00
CA GLU A 120 -11.28 8.29 -32.39
C GLU A 120 -11.05 9.26 -31.23
N ALA A 121 -12.07 10.04 -30.88
CA ALA A 121 -12.05 10.86 -29.68
C ALA A 121 -12.07 9.98 -28.41
N ARG A 122 -11.36 10.43 -27.36
CA ARG A 122 -11.32 9.75 -26.06
C ARG A 122 -11.97 10.59 -24.98
N ALA A 123 -13.01 10.06 -24.36
CA ALA A 123 -13.61 10.63 -23.18
C ALA A 123 -12.79 10.18 -21.97
N ILE A 124 -12.38 11.12 -21.12
CA ILE A 124 -11.53 10.85 -19.96
C ILE A 124 -12.17 11.50 -18.75
N SER A 125 -12.37 10.72 -17.69
CA SER A 125 -12.72 11.24 -16.36
C SER A 125 -11.52 11.05 -15.45
N ALA A 126 -11.03 12.10 -14.82
CA ALA A 126 -9.91 11.99 -13.90
C ALA A 126 -10.12 12.78 -12.62
N THR A 127 -9.59 12.23 -11.54
CA THR A 127 -9.57 12.80 -10.21
C THR A 127 -8.12 13.00 -9.80
N VAL A 128 -7.77 14.22 -9.44
CA VAL A 128 -6.44 14.60 -8.93
C VAL A 128 -6.58 14.92 -7.45
N ARG A 129 -5.80 14.22 -6.64
CA ARG A 129 -5.74 14.40 -5.19
C ARG A 129 -4.34 14.85 -4.82
N GLY A 130 -4.23 16.04 -4.25
CA GLY A 130 -2.99 16.52 -3.65
C GLY A 130 -3.06 16.44 -2.14
N ALA A 131 -2.04 15.86 -1.51
CA ALA A 131 -1.75 16.22 -0.13
C ALA A 131 -0.34 16.75 0.04
N ARG A 132 -0.22 17.68 0.98
CA ARG A 132 1.04 17.98 1.62
C ARG A 132 1.42 16.78 2.49
N GLY A 133 2.31 15.93 2.01
CA GLY A 133 3.05 14.96 2.82
C GLY A 133 2.24 14.01 3.72
N ASN A 134 0.93 13.85 3.52
CA ASN A 134 0.04 12.91 4.22
C ASN A 134 -1.24 12.73 3.40
N LEU A 135 -1.29 11.72 2.51
CA LEU A 135 -2.53 11.29 1.85
C LEU A 135 -3.09 10.09 2.60
N GLY A 136 -4.23 10.29 3.28
CA GLY A 136 -5.14 9.27 3.78
C GLY A 136 -6.15 8.88 2.71
N GLY A 137 -6.31 7.58 2.47
CA GLY A 137 -7.27 6.99 1.52
C GLY A 137 -8.74 7.29 1.84
N GLN A 138 -9.55 7.43 0.80
CA GLN A 138 -10.97 7.80 0.83
C GLN A 138 -11.84 6.53 0.68
N GLU A 139 -12.83 6.36 1.56
CA GLU A 139 -13.70 5.19 1.73
C GLU A 139 -14.64 4.87 0.55
N LEU A 140 -14.85 3.57 0.32
CA LEU A 140 -16.05 3.00 -0.31
C LEU A 140 -16.94 2.43 0.81
N GLN A 141 -18.18 2.93 0.90
CA GLN A 141 -19.18 2.57 1.92
C GLN A 141 -19.66 1.12 1.79
N GLY A 142 -19.68 0.40 2.90
CA GLY A 142 -20.36 -0.89 3.07
C GLY A 142 -20.99 -0.97 4.46
N ASN A 143 -22.25 -1.40 4.53
CA ASN A 143 -23.10 -1.35 5.73
C ASN A 143 -22.58 -2.22 6.89
N ALA A 144 -22.62 -1.62 8.08
CA ALA A 144 -22.13 -2.14 9.35
C ALA A 144 -22.92 -3.34 9.89
N THR A 145 -22.20 -4.29 10.50
CA THR A 145 -22.73 -5.11 11.60
C THR A 145 -21.69 -5.28 12.73
N GLN A 146 -22.14 -4.89 13.92
CA GLN A 146 -21.64 -5.11 15.30
C GLN A 146 -20.20 -5.59 15.55
N GLY A 147 -19.43 -4.68 16.18
CA GLY A 147 -18.01 -4.86 16.55
C GLY A 147 -17.08 -3.83 15.89
N SER A 148 -17.65 -2.78 15.28
CA SER A 148 -16.93 -1.82 14.45
C SER A 148 -15.83 -1.09 15.23
N ILE A 149 -14.61 -1.18 14.72
CA ILE A 149 -13.55 -0.21 15.02
C ILE A 149 -14.11 1.16 14.65
N ASP A 150 -14.00 2.14 15.54
CA ASP A 150 -14.49 3.48 15.26
C ASP A 150 -13.70 4.12 14.10
N GLU A 151 -14.38 5.00 13.36
CA GLU A 151 -13.81 5.59 12.15
C GLU A 151 -12.54 6.41 12.42
N GLU A 152 -12.43 7.07 13.58
CA GLU A 152 -11.24 7.83 13.95
C GLU A 152 -10.03 6.92 14.05
N THR A 153 -10.21 5.79 14.71
CA THR A 153 -9.21 4.75 14.86
C THR A 153 -8.81 4.15 13.51
N LEU A 154 -9.76 3.88 12.61
CA LEU A 154 -9.47 3.43 11.24
C LEU A 154 -8.68 4.48 10.46
N ARG A 155 -9.07 5.75 10.52
CA ARG A 155 -8.36 6.87 9.89
C ARG A 155 -6.92 6.97 10.39
N LYS A 156 -6.69 6.77 11.69
CA LYS A 156 -5.35 6.78 12.28
C LYS A 156 -4.49 5.63 11.76
N LEU A 157 -5.02 4.41 11.71
CA LEU A 157 -4.30 3.26 11.17
C LEU A 157 -3.99 3.43 9.69
N GLN A 158 -4.95 3.92 8.91
CA GLN A 158 -4.75 4.20 7.50
C GLN A 158 -3.58 5.18 7.32
N GLY A 159 -3.57 6.30 8.05
CA GLY A 159 -2.47 7.26 7.99
C GLY A 159 -1.09 6.68 8.33
N GLN A 160 -1.03 5.67 9.20
CA GLN A 160 0.22 4.97 9.53
C GLN A 160 0.66 4.01 8.40
N LEU A 161 -0.29 3.34 7.74
CA LEU A 161 -0.02 2.53 6.55
C LEU A 161 0.44 3.41 5.38
N ASP A 162 -0.15 4.59 5.22
CA ASP A 162 0.26 5.54 4.18
C ASP A 162 1.68 6.07 4.44
N GLU A 163 2.04 6.34 5.70
CA GLU A 163 3.41 6.71 6.04
C GLU A 163 4.39 5.57 5.79
N PHE A 164 4.01 4.34 6.16
CA PHE A 164 4.81 3.15 5.88
C PHE A 164 5.04 2.97 4.37
N GLN A 165 4.00 3.10 3.55
CA GLN A 165 4.10 3.03 2.09
C GLN A 165 5.04 4.11 1.54
N ARG A 166 4.97 5.35 2.04
CA ARG A 166 5.91 6.42 1.64
C ARG A 166 7.35 6.05 1.96
N LYS A 167 7.62 5.50 3.15
CA LYS A 167 8.96 5.07 3.55
C LYS A 167 9.46 3.90 2.69
N LEU A 168 8.58 2.97 2.33
CA LEU A 168 8.92 1.91 1.37
C LEU A 168 9.38 2.48 0.02
N GLY A 169 8.72 3.53 -0.48
CA GLY A 169 9.11 4.22 -1.72
C GLY A 169 10.49 4.91 -1.67
N GLN A 170 11.07 5.06 -0.47
CA GLN A 170 12.45 5.55 -0.29
C GLN A 170 13.49 4.42 -0.35
N ILE A 171 13.05 3.17 -0.16
CA ILE A 171 13.90 1.98 -0.11
C ILE A 171 13.85 1.20 -1.43
N PHE A 172 12.67 1.12 -2.03
CA PHE A 172 12.40 0.32 -3.22
C PHE A 172 11.90 1.18 -4.38
N ILE A 173 12.20 0.74 -5.60
CA ILE A 173 11.67 1.33 -6.84
C ILE A 173 10.49 0.46 -7.30
N PHE A 174 9.28 1.03 -7.26
CA PHE A 174 8.05 0.33 -7.61
C PHE A 174 6.94 1.30 -8.04
N GLU A 175 5.95 0.80 -8.76
CA GLU A 175 4.73 1.53 -9.08
C GLU A 175 3.87 1.67 -7.82
N PRO A 176 3.48 2.90 -7.40
CA PRO A 176 2.71 3.10 -6.18
C PRO A 176 1.41 2.29 -6.18
N PHE A 177 1.15 1.60 -5.07
CA PHE A 177 -0.08 0.85 -4.83
C PHE A 177 -0.58 1.18 -3.42
N PRO A 178 -1.90 1.25 -3.18
CA PRO A 178 -2.45 1.52 -1.86
C PRO A 178 -2.21 0.36 -0.88
N LEU A 179 -1.99 0.72 0.38
CA LEU A 179 -2.03 -0.18 1.52
C LEU A 179 -3.21 0.22 2.40
N GLU A 180 -4.31 -0.52 2.31
CA GLU A 180 -5.59 -0.15 2.94
C GLU A 180 -5.85 -0.97 4.20
N ILE A 181 -6.49 -0.34 5.19
CA ILE A 181 -7.16 -1.04 6.29
C ILE A 181 -8.66 -0.77 6.28
N LYS A 182 -9.46 -1.84 6.30
CA LYS A 182 -10.92 -1.73 6.28
C LYS A 182 -11.61 -2.93 6.91
N GLN A 183 -12.91 -2.77 7.19
CA GLN A 183 -13.77 -3.88 7.55
C GLN A 183 -14.09 -4.71 6.30
N CYS A 184 -13.94 -6.03 6.38
CA CYS A 184 -14.12 -6.94 5.25
C CYS A 184 -15.23 -7.98 5.46
N GLY A 185 -15.70 -8.15 6.70
CA GLY A 185 -16.58 -9.26 7.10
C GLY A 185 -15.85 -10.61 7.22
N ALA A 186 -14.54 -10.65 6.98
CA ALA A 186 -13.72 -11.85 7.09
C ALA A 186 -12.29 -11.48 7.53
N PRO A 187 -11.64 -12.34 8.33
CA PRO A 187 -10.29 -12.09 8.85
C PRO A 187 -9.27 -12.38 7.74
N LYS A 188 -8.98 -11.41 6.87
CA LYS A 188 -8.02 -11.60 5.76
C LYS A 188 -6.98 -10.49 5.68
N ALA A 189 -5.84 -10.81 5.12
CA ALA A 189 -4.94 -9.85 4.49
C ALA A 189 -4.69 -10.37 3.08
N PHE A 190 -4.58 -9.50 2.09
CA PHE A 190 -4.32 -9.95 0.72
C PHE A 190 -3.73 -8.84 -0.14
N ALA A 191 -2.79 -9.22 -0.98
CA ALA A 191 -2.40 -8.48 -2.16
C ALA A 191 -3.40 -8.69 -3.31
N SER A 192 -3.66 -7.63 -4.06
CA SER A 192 -4.46 -7.62 -5.28
C SER A 192 -3.73 -6.81 -6.34
N GLY A 193 -4.19 -6.89 -7.60
CA GLY A 193 -3.66 -6.05 -8.68
C GLY A 193 -3.79 -4.54 -8.41
N SER A 194 -4.61 -4.13 -7.43
CA SER A 194 -4.81 -2.74 -7.04
C SER A 194 -4.18 -2.37 -5.70
N GLY A 195 -3.36 -3.23 -5.07
CA GLY A 195 -2.72 -2.94 -3.77
C GLY A 195 -2.94 -4.00 -2.69
N VAL A 196 -2.53 -3.68 -1.47
CA VAL A 196 -2.66 -4.57 -0.30
C VAL A 196 -3.85 -4.11 0.54
N VAL A 197 -4.66 -5.06 1.00
CA VAL A 197 -5.75 -4.82 1.94
C VAL A 197 -5.51 -5.63 3.21
N LEU A 198 -5.53 -4.96 4.36
CA LEU A 198 -5.52 -5.56 5.69
C LEU A 198 -6.91 -5.44 6.32
N CYS A 199 -7.62 -6.55 6.45
CA CYS A 199 -8.93 -6.55 7.09
C CYS A 199 -8.80 -6.41 8.60
N THR A 200 -9.64 -5.57 9.20
CA THR A 200 -9.62 -5.33 10.66
C THR A 200 -9.85 -6.61 11.47
N GLU A 201 -10.65 -7.52 10.94
CA GLU A 201 -10.98 -8.82 11.50
C GLU A 201 -9.74 -9.73 11.57
N TYR A 202 -8.77 -9.55 10.66
CA TYR A 202 -7.50 -10.26 10.69
C TYR A 202 -6.67 -9.86 11.91
N ALA A 203 -6.53 -8.56 12.14
CA ALA A 203 -5.83 -8.02 13.31
C ALA A 203 -6.51 -8.43 14.62
N GLN A 204 -7.84 -8.35 14.67
CA GLN A 204 -8.62 -8.79 15.83
C GLN A 204 -8.44 -10.29 16.09
N MET A 205 -8.49 -11.13 15.05
CA MET A 205 -8.29 -12.58 15.19
C MET A 205 -6.88 -12.91 15.69
N LEU A 206 -5.86 -12.28 15.12
CA LEU A 206 -4.48 -12.44 15.60
C LEU A 206 -4.37 -12.05 17.08
N TYR A 207 -4.99 -10.95 17.50
CA TYR A 207 -4.97 -10.57 18.90
C TYR A 207 -5.68 -11.58 19.81
N VAL A 208 -6.90 -11.99 19.45
CA VAL A 208 -7.67 -12.97 20.23
C VAL A 208 -6.90 -14.29 20.39
N THR A 209 -6.13 -14.66 19.37
CA THR A 209 -5.39 -15.91 19.36
C THR A 209 -4.08 -15.81 20.13
N LEU A 210 -3.29 -14.77 19.88
CA LEU A 210 -1.96 -14.60 20.46
C LEU A 210 -2.01 -14.07 21.90
N LYS A 211 -3.06 -13.31 22.24
CA LYS A 211 -3.28 -12.67 23.55
C LYS A 211 -2.07 -11.87 24.05
N ASP A 212 -1.29 -11.34 23.12
CA ASP A 212 -0.04 -10.63 23.37
C ASP A 212 0.12 -9.56 22.28
N GLU A 213 0.10 -8.30 22.71
CA GLU A 213 0.10 -7.14 21.82
C GLU A 213 1.35 -7.09 20.94
N ASN A 214 2.53 -7.33 21.51
CA ASN A 214 3.80 -7.28 20.79
C ASN A 214 3.84 -8.38 19.72
N LYS A 215 3.43 -9.59 20.08
CA LYS A 215 3.38 -10.71 19.13
C LYS A 215 2.36 -10.48 18.02
N THR A 216 1.20 -9.89 18.34
CA THR A 216 0.21 -9.51 17.34
C THR A 216 0.77 -8.48 16.37
N ASN A 217 1.47 -7.45 16.88
CA ASN A 217 2.09 -6.44 16.06
C ASN A 217 3.20 -7.02 15.17
N ASP A 218 4.00 -7.94 15.68
CA ASP A 218 5.04 -8.64 14.90
C ASP A 218 4.42 -9.53 13.81
N ALA A 219 3.33 -10.22 14.13
CA ALA A 219 2.57 -11.02 13.18
C ALA A 219 2.00 -10.16 12.06
N LEU A 220 1.33 -9.06 12.39
CA LEU A 220 0.75 -8.10 11.45
C LEU A 220 1.80 -7.46 10.56
N LEU A 221 2.92 -7.00 11.13
CA LEU A 221 3.99 -6.37 10.35
C LEU A 221 4.56 -7.35 9.32
N PHE A 222 4.84 -8.58 9.74
CA PHE A 222 5.30 -9.58 8.80
C PHE A 222 4.26 -9.86 7.72
N THR A 223 2.97 -9.92 8.06
CA THR A 223 1.90 -10.10 7.06
C THR A 223 1.93 -8.97 6.03
N VAL A 224 2.08 -7.71 6.45
CA VAL A 224 2.23 -6.58 5.50
C VAL A 224 3.45 -6.76 4.59
N PHE A 225 4.60 -7.15 5.13
CA PHE A 225 5.80 -7.41 4.32
C PHE A 225 5.67 -8.63 3.39
N HIS A 226 4.91 -9.63 3.79
CA HIS A 226 4.59 -10.80 2.99
C HIS A 226 3.73 -10.39 1.78
N GLU A 227 2.63 -9.65 1.99
CA GLU A 227 1.80 -9.12 0.90
C GLU A 227 2.59 -8.16 -0.02
N LEU A 228 3.47 -7.36 0.59
CA LEU A 228 4.38 -6.49 -0.17
C LEU A 228 5.29 -7.32 -1.10
N GLY A 229 5.77 -8.48 -0.65
CA GLY A 229 6.55 -9.40 -1.45
C GLY A 229 5.82 -9.81 -2.72
N HIS A 230 4.55 -10.22 -2.61
CA HIS A 230 3.74 -10.58 -3.77
C HIS A 230 3.61 -9.43 -4.78
N ILE A 231 3.35 -8.21 -4.32
CA ILE A 231 3.20 -7.05 -5.22
C ILE A 231 4.54 -6.68 -5.87
N LEU A 232 5.60 -6.52 -5.08
CA LEU A 232 6.88 -6.06 -5.61
C LEU A 232 7.50 -7.08 -6.56
N LEU A 233 7.44 -8.37 -6.22
CA LEU A 233 7.93 -9.43 -7.08
C LEU A 233 7.13 -9.49 -8.40
N ALA A 234 5.82 -9.26 -8.36
CA ALA A 234 4.99 -9.21 -9.56
C ALA A 234 5.36 -8.01 -10.45
N GLN A 235 5.51 -6.82 -9.87
CA GLN A 235 5.90 -5.61 -10.60
C GLN A 235 7.31 -5.75 -11.22
N TRP A 236 8.23 -6.41 -10.52
CA TRP A 236 9.56 -6.73 -11.04
C TRP A 236 9.59 -7.95 -11.97
N LYS A 237 8.42 -8.47 -12.36
CA LYS A 237 8.26 -9.58 -13.31
C LYS A 237 9.00 -10.86 -12.89
N SER A 238 9.12 -11.09 -11.58
CA SER A 238 9.67 -12.34 -11.06
C SER A 238 8.72 -13.49 -11.42
N PRO A 239 9.19 -14.62 -11.99
CA PRO A 239 8.32 -15.74 -12.37
C PRO A 239 7.72 -16.48 -11.16
N VAL A 240 8.20 -16.17 -9.95
CA VAL A 240 7.81 -16.83 -8.69
C VAL A 240 7.04 -15.88 -7.76
N PHE A 241 6.40 -14.83 -8.30
CA PHE A 241 5.71 -13.82 -7.50
C PHE A 241 4.52 -14.34 -6.68
N ASP A 242 3.86 -15.43 -7.10
CA ASP A 242 2.75 -16.08 -6.38
C ASP A 242 3.24 -17.23 -5.46
N ASN A 243 4.55 -17.33 -5.21
CA ASN A 243 5.11 -18.36 -4.35
C ASN A 243 5.22 -17.87 -2.89
N GLU A 244 4.51 -18.54 -1.98
CA GLU A 244 4.47 -18.25 -0.54
C GLU A 244 5.82 -18.27 0.16
N GLU A 245 6.69 -19.22 -0.19
CA GLU A 245 8.03 -19.31 0.41
C GLU A 245 8.91 -18.15 -0.04
N VAL A 246 8.77 -17.72 -1.31
CA VAL A 246 9.51 -16.57 -1.83
C VAL A 246 8.98 -15.27 -1.22
N ALA A 247 7.67 -15.14 -1.00
CA ALA A 247 7.09 -14.00 -0.29
C ALA A 247 7.55 -13.95 1.18
N ASP A 248 7.64 -15.09 1.87
CA ASP A 248 8.21 -15.15 3.22
C ASP A 248 9.71 -14.82 3.26
N GLU A 249 10.48 -15.31 2.29
CA GLU A 249 11.90 -15.02 2.16
C GLU A 249 12.10 -13.51 1.92
N PHE A 250 11.32 -12.93 1.02
CA PHE A 250 11.31 -11.50 0.74
C PHE A 250 10.97 -10.68 2.00
N ALA A 251 9.90 -11.05 2.70
CA ALA A 251 9.50 -10.40 3.94
C ALA A 251 10.60 -10.47 5.00
N THR A 252 11.20 -11.66 5.16
CA THR A 252 12.29 -11.91 6.10
C THR A 252 13.52 -11.05 5.77
N ALA A 253 13.96 -11.07 4.52
CA ALA A 253 15.12 -10.29 4.07
C ALA A 253 14.88 -8.78 4.26
N THR A 254 13.72 -8.29 3.83
CA THR A 254 13.36 -6.87 3.94
C THR A 254 13.29 -6.41 5.40
N MET A 255 12.63 -7.19 6.26
CA MET A 255 12.55 -6.85 7.69
C MET A 255 13.94 -6.85 8.35
N ILE A 256 14.85 -7.75 7.97
CA ILE A 256 16.24 -7.75 8.47
C ILE A 256 17.00 -6.52 7.98
N LEU A 257 16.86 -6.15 6.69
CA LEU A 257 17.44 -4.92 6.13
C LEU A 257 16.99 -3.67 6.90
N LEU A 258 15.76 -3.67 7.40
CA LEU A 258 15.17 -2.59 8.19
C LEU A 258 15.40 -2.70 9.70
N GLY A 259 16.34 -3.55 10.12
CA GLY A 259 16.71 -3.71 11.53
C GLY A 259 15.66 -4.41 12.39
N GLN A 260 14.67 -5.10 11.79
CA GLN A 260 13.58 -5.79 12.48
C GLN A 260 13.84 -7.29 12.70
N LYS A 261 15.10 -7.72 12.69
CA LYS A 261 15.50 -9.14 12.80
C LYS A 261 14.87 -9.85 14.00
N ASP A 262 14.87 -9.21 15.17
CA ASP A 262 14.33 -9.80 16.40
C ASP A 262 12.82 -10.04 16.33
N ARG A 263 12.08 -9.16 15.64
CA ARG A 263 10.62 -9.26 15.46
C ARG A 263 10.26 -10.39 14.50
N VAL A 264 11.00 -10.51 13.39
CA VAL A 264 10.87 -11.65 12.45
C VAL A 264 11.09 -12.96 13.20
N ARG A 265 12.15 -13.02 14.01
CA ARG A 265 12.48 -14.20 14.81
C ARG A 265 11.41 -14.50 15.85
N ALA A 266 10.96 -13.50 16.60
CA ALA A 266 9.94 -13.67 17.64
C ALA A 266 8.63 -14.24 17.07
N LYS A 267 8.17 -13.72 15.93
CA LYS A 267 7.03 -14.28 15.20
C LYS A 267 7.28 -15.74 14.83
N ALA A 268 8.37 -16.02 14.13
CA ALA A 268 8.62 -17.36 13.62
C ALA A 268 8.80 -18.39 14.75
N GLU A 269 9.49 -18.04 15.83
CA GLU A 269 9.61 -18.88 17.01
C GLU A 269 8.27 -19.16 17.69
N PHE A 270 7.36 -18.18 17.72
CA PHE A 270 6.03 -18.36 18.28
C PHE A 270 5.28 -19.49 17.56
N PHE A 271 5.19 -19.41 16.22
CA PHE A 271 4.47 -20.40 15.41
C PHE A 271 5.19 -21.75 15.39
N ALA A 272 6.53 -21.77 15.42
CA ALA A 272 7.31 -23.01 15.48
C ALA A 272 7.14 -23.76 16.81
N LYS A 273 7.02 -23.04 17.94
CA LYS A 273 6.88 -23.62 19.29
C LYS A 273 5.44 -23.96 19.65
N ARG A 274 4.46 -23.50 18.87
CA ARG A 274 3.02 -23.68 19.15
C ARG A 274 2.27 -24.22 17.93
N PRO A 275 2.55 -25.47 17.51
CA PRO A 275 1.96 -26.06 16.32
C PRO A 275 0.43 -26.11 16.36
N SER A 276 -0.15 -26.35 17.54
CA SER A 276 -1.61 -26.35 17.73
C SER A 276 -2.25 -24.97 17.55
N GLU A 277 -1.60 -23.91 18.04
CA GLU A 277 -2.08 -22.53 17.83
C GLU A 277 -1.86 -22.10 16.38
N ALA A 278 -0.72 -22.46 15.78
CA ALA A 278 -0.45 -22.23 14.36
C ALA A 278 -1.50 -22.90 13.47
N GLU A 279 -1.88 -24.14 13.78
CA GLU A 279 -2.91 -24.89 13.06
C GLU A 279 -4.32 -24.36 13.33
N ALA A 280 -4.62 -23.91 14.55
CA ALA A 280 -5.89 -23.28 14.89
C ALA A 280 -6.08 -21.96 14.14
N ILE A 281 -5.02 -21.13 14.10
CA ILE A 281 -4.92 -19.95 13.23
C ILE A 281 -5.18 -20.41 11.80
N ALA A 282 -4.45 -21.40 11.31
CA ALA A 282 -4.58 -21.83 9.92
C ALA A 282 -6.00 -22.24 9.52
N LYS A 283 -6.67 -23.03 10.35
CA LYS A 283 -8.06 -23.45 10.14
C LYS A 283 -9.04 -22.28 10.21
N ALA A 284 -8.77 -21.27 11.04
CA ALA A 284 -9.65 -20.12 11.20
C ALA A 284 -9.65 -19.18 9.98
N PHE A 285 -8.55 -19.12 9.22
CA PHE A 285 -8.41 -18.22 8.08
C PHE A 285 -9.14 -18.68 6.81
N LYS A 286 -9.55 -19.96 6.70
CA LYS A 286 -10.17 -20.60 5.51
C LYS A 286 -9.41 -20.39 4.19
N ASP A 287 -8.22 -19.82 4.27
CA ASP A 287 -7.35 -19.43 3.19
C ASP A 287 -5.97 -19.92 3.60
N ASP A 288 -5.52 -20.98 2.93
CA ASP A 288 -4.28 -21.68 3.26
C ASP A 288 -3.02 -20.82 3.00
N ARG A 289 -3.17 -19.66 2.36
CA ARG A 289 -2.06 -18.76 1.99
C ARG A 289 -1.53 -17.92 3.14
N HIS A 290 -2.37 -17.46 4.06
CA HIS A 290 -1.98 -16.40 5.02
C HIS A 290 -1.60 -16.83 6.46
N PRO A 291 -1.95 -18.01 6.97
CA PRO A 291 -1.50 -18.45 8.29
C PRO A 291 -0.12 -19.10 8.21
N LEU A 292 0.81 -18.64 9.08
CA LEU A 292 2.16 -19.16 9.11
C LEU A 292 2.19 -20.62 9.60
N SER A 293 2.41 -21.56 8.67
CA SER A 293 2.59 -22.97 9.03
C SER A 293 3.87 -23.19 9.84
N VAL A 294 3.95 -24.30 10.58
CA VAL A 294 5.16 -24.69 11.32
C VAL A 294 6.38 -24.79 10.40
N GLN A 295 6.18 -25.26 9.16
CA GLN A 295 7.27 -25.38 8.18
C GLN A 295 7.75 -24.00 7.72
N ARG A 296 6.83 -23.09 7.36
CA ARG A 296 7.17 -21.71 6.98
C ARG A 296 7.88 -20.98 8.12
N ALA A 297 7.42 -21.18 9.36
CA ALA A 297 8.08 -20.65 10.55
C ALA A 297 9.54 -21.13 10.69
N ARG A 298 9.81 -22.42 10.44
CA ARG A 298 11.18 -22.96 10.44
C ARG A 298 12.03 -22.35 9.32
N ASN A 299 11.46 -22.18 8.13
CA ASN A 299 12.15 -21.51 7.01
C ASN A 299 12.55 -20.07 7.38
N ILE A 300 11.64 -19.31 7.99
CA ILE A 300 11.90 -17.94 8.46
C ILE A 300 13.02 -17.92 9.51
N ILE A 301 13.00 -18.82 10.49
CA ILE A 301 14.09 -18.92 11.49
C ILE A 301 15.42 -19.22 10.81
N ARG A 302 15.44 -20.12 9.82
CA ARG A 302 16.65 -20.44 9.05
C ARG A 302 17.17 -19.21 8.33
N TRP A 303 16.33 -18.49 7.59
CA TRP A 303 16.72 -17.28 6.87
C TRP A 303 17.18 -16.16 7.82
N ALA A 304 16.48 -15.94 8.94
CA ALA A 304 16.85 -14.94 9.92
C ALA A 304 18.23 -15.19 10.56
N ASN A 305 18.66 -16.44 10.60
CA ASN A 305 19.98 -16.84 11.09
C ASN A 305 21.04 -16.95 9.99
N ASP A 306 20.67 -16.86 8.71
CA ASP A 306 21.61 -16.96 7.60
C ASP A 306 22.31 -15.60 7.37
N PRO A 307 23.62 -15.48 7.67
CA PRO A 307 24.36 -14.24 7.42
C PRO A 307 24.52 -13.92 5.92
N LYS A 308 24.24 -14.89 5.04
CA LYS A 308 24.31 -14.72 3.58
C LYS A 308 22.98 -14.32 2.95
N LEU A 309 21.86 -14.29 3.69
CA LEU A 309 20.55 -13.96 3.13
C LEU A 309 20.57 -12.62 2.35
N LEU A 310 21.28 -11.63 2.86
CA LEU A 310 21.41 -10.30 2.26
C LEU A 310 22.62 -10.13 1.33
N ARG A 311 23.40 -11.21 1.14
CA ARG A 311 24.62 -11.22 0.34
C ARG A 311 24.42 -12.20 -0.82
N LYS A 312 23.88 -11.68 -1.92
CA LYS A 312 23.92 -12.34 -3.22
C LYS A 312 24.75 -11.50 -4.18
#